data_AF-A0A5C7MRR4-F1
#
_entry.id   AF-A0A5C7MRR4-F1
#
_cell.length_a   1.000
_cell.length_b   1.000
_cell.length_c   1.000
_cell.angle_alpha   90.00
_cell.angle_beta   90.00
_cell.angle_gamma   90.00
#
_symmetry.space_group_name_H-M   'P 1'
#
loop_
_entity.id
_entity.type
_entity.pdbx_description
1 polymer ?
#
loop_
_entity_poly.entity_id
_entity_poly.type
_entity_poly.pdbx_seq_one_letter_code
_entity_poly.pdbx_strand_id
1 'polypeptide(L)'
;MFSVRTRGQIVALNQDLMQLLDNQSGAVMITASRAGSDWEITADGQEPVMADNRLAAIQAMNDMAVVVSGAEFFTAQMPPWLPDQP
;
A
#
# COMPACT_ATOMS: atom_id res chain seq x y z
N MET A 1 -16.75 -3.56 -22.86
CA MET A 1 -16.46 -3.77 -21.42
C MET A 1 -15.03 -3.30 -21.19
N PHE A 2 -14.84 -2.20 -20.47
CA PHE A 2 -13.48 -1.72 -20.17
C PHE A 2 -12.88 -2.61 -19.08
N SER A 3 -11.75 -3.26 -19.37
CA SER A 3 -10.99 -3.97 -18.34
C SER A 3 -10.18 -2.93 -17.57
N VAL A 4 -10.77 -2.37 -16.52
CA VAL A 4 -10.01 -1.57 -15.55
C VAL A 4 -9.15 -2.55 -14.78
N ARG A 5 -7.89 -2.70 -15.19
CA ARG A 5 -6.88 -3.43 -14.42
C ARG A 5 -6.32 -2.48 -13.38
N THR A 6 -6.50 -2.82 -12.11
CA THR A 6 -5.79 -2.13 -11.03
C THR A 6 -4.30 -2.43 -11.15
N ARG A 7 -3.48 -1.41 -10.88
CA ARG A 7 -2.03 -1.49 -11.05
C ARG A 7 -1.39 -2.33 -9.95
N GLY A 8 -1.94 -2.29 -8.75
CA GLY A 8 -1.44 -3.11 -7.66
C GLY A 8 -2.52 -3.81 -6.85
N GLN A 9 -2.07 -4.55 -5.85
CA GLN A 9 -2.89 -5.19 -4.84
C GLN A 9 -2.24 -5.01 -3.46
N ILE A 10 -3.00 -4.48 -2.51
CA ILE A 10 -2.63 -4.44 -1.10
C ILE A 10 -3.06 -5.74 -0.44
N VAL A 11 -2.11 -6.40 0.19
CA VAL A 11 -2.30 -7.66 0.91
C VAL A 11 -1.82 -7.47 2.34
N ALA A 12 -2.69 -7.75 3.31
CA ALA A 12 -2.27 -7.90 4.70
C ALA A 12 -1.70 -9.30 4.89
N LEU A 13 -0.42 -9.38 5.23
CA LEU A 13 0.24 -10.65 5.56
C LEU A 13 -0.09 -11.07 7.00
N ASN A 14 -0.23 -10.10 7.89
CA ASN A 14 -0.68 -10.30 9.27
C ASN A 14 -1.29 -8.98 9.81
N GLN A 15 -1.54 -8.90 11.12
CA GLN A 15 -2.11 -7.71 11.75
C GLN A 15 -1.17 -6.49 11.72
N ASP A 16 0.13 -6.70 11.64
CA ASP A 16 1.14 -5.65 11.76
C ASP A 16 1.92 -5.43 10.46
N LEU A 17 1.50 -6.05 9.36
CA LEU A 17 2.22 -6.02 8.08
C LEU A 17 1.27 -6.07 6.90
N MET A 18 1.35 -5.05 6.06
CA MET A 18 0.70 -4.94 4.76
C MET A 18 1.74 -4.69 3.67
N GLN A 19 1.52 -5.25 2.48
CA GLN A 19 2.37 -5.04 1.32
C GLN A 19 1.52 -4.65 0.12
N LEU A 20 2.03 -3.72 -0.68
CA LEU A 20 1.48 -3.39 -1.98
C LEU A 20 2.33 -4.08 -3.04
N LEU A 21 1.71 -4.97 -3.80
CA LEU A 21 2.33 -5.69 -4.89
C LEU A 21 1.94 -5.07 -6.23
N ASP A 22 2.88 -5.04 -7.17
CA ASP A 22 2.62 -4.73 -8.57
C ASP A 22 1.91 -5.92 -9.24
N ASN A 23 0.76 -5.69 -9.87
CA ASN A 23 0.00 -6.75 -10.51
C ASN A 23 0.66 -7.24 -11.81
N GLN A 24 1.58 -6.47 -12.40
CA GLN A 24 2.27 -6.87 -13.63
C GLN A 24 3.45 -7.80 -13.35
N SER A 25 4.29 -7.47 -12.37
CA SER A 25 5.51 -8.22 -12.03
C SER A 25 5.36 -9.15 -10.83
N GLY A 26 4.37 -8.93 -9.97
CA GLY A 26 4.25 -9.59 -8.67
C GLY A 26 5.27 -9.11 -7.63
N ALA A 27 6.07 -8.08 -7.94
CA ALA A 27 7.06 -7.54 -7.01
C ALA A 27 6.40 -6.72 -5.90
N VAL A 28 6.99 -6.76 -4.71
CA VAL A 28 6.62 -5.86 -3.61
C VAL A 28 7.13 -4.47 -3.94
N MET A 29 6.23 -3.50 -4.00
CA MET A 29 6.58 -2.10 -4.25
C MET A 29 6.75 -1.33 -2.94
N ILE A 30 5.84 -1.56 -1.98
CA ILE A 30 5.77 -0.83 -0.72
C ILE A 30 5.45 -1.80 0.41
N THR A 31 6.08 -1.59 1.56
CA THR A 31 5.81 -2.30 2.79
C THR A 31 5.30 -1.32 3.84
N ALA A 32 4.15 -1.61 4.42
CA ALA A 32 3.64 -0.92 5.59
C ALA A 32 3.71 -1.87 6.79
N SER A 33 4.48 -1.51 7.80
CA SER A 33 4.65 -2.30 9.02
C SER A 33 4.28 -1.50 10.25
N ARG A 34 3.80 -2.16 11.29
CA ARG A 34 3.41 -1.48 12.53
C ARG A 34 4.63 -1.17 13.39
N ALA A 35 4.76 0.10 13.75
CA ALA A 35 5.78 0.64 14.66
C ALA A 35 5.11 1.21 15.92
N GLY A 36 4.76 0.33 16.85
CA GLY A 36 4.01 0.71 18.06
C GLY A 36 2.53 0.96 17.77
N SER A 37 2.03 2.17 17.99
CA SER A 37 0.65 2.56 17.63
C SER A 37 0.51 2.88 16.14
N ASP A 38 1.59 3.28 15.50
CA ASP A 38 1.60 3.88 14.18
C ASP A 38 2.03 2.86 13.13
N TRP A 39 1.79 3.19 11.87
CA TRP A 39 2.25 2.47 10.70
C TRP A 39 3.42 3.20 10.07
N GLU A 40 4.49 2.48 9.79
CA GLU A 40 5.64 2.94 9.02
C GLU A 40 5.53 2.37 7.60
N ILE A 41 5.45 3.26 6.61
CA ILE A 41 5.30 2.95 5.18
C ILE A 41 6.65 3.22 4.50
N THR A 42 7.21 2.19 3.88
CA THR A 42 8.55 2.20 3.28
C THR A 42 8.51 1.69 1.85
N ALA A 43 9.37 2.27 1.01
CA ALA A 43 9.64 1.81 -0.35
C ALA A 43 11.10 2.09 -0.69
N ASP A 44 11.63 1.34 -1.65
CA ASP A 44 13.03 1.48 -2.08
C ASP A 44 13.30 2.90 -2.59
N GLY A 45 14.27 3.57 -1.97
CA GLY A 45 14.69 4.93 -2.35
C GLY A 45 13.73 6.05 -1.95
N GLN A 46 12.75 5.79 -1.08
CA GLN A 46 11.87 6.80 -0.49
C GLN A 46 12.11 6.93 1.02
N GLU A 47 11.92 8.15 1.55
CA GLU A 47 11.89 8.36 2.98
C GLU A 47 10.64 7.70 3.59
N PRO A 48 10.74 7.07 4.79
CA PRO A 48 9.59 6.47 5.44
C PRO A 48 8.49 7.49 5.75
N VAL A 49 7.24 7.08 5.57
CA VAL A 49 6.05 7.87 5.93
C VAL A 49 5.35 7.20 7.10
N MET A 50 4.95 8.01 8.09
CA MET A 50 4.20 7.54 9.25
C MET A 50 2.70 7.77 9.06
N ALA A 51 1.88 6.82 9.50
CA ALA A 51 0.43 6.93 9.53
C ALA A 51 -0.13 6.46 10.88
N ASP A 52 -1.16 7.12 11.37
CA ASP A 52 -1.76 6.92 12.69
C ASP A 52 -2.71 5.72 12.78
N ASN A 53 -3.22 5.27 11.63
CA ASN A 53 -4.14 4.14 11.55
C ASN A 53 -4.01 3.43 10.21
N ARG A 54 -4.65 2.26 10.10
CA ARG A 54 -4.56 1.40 8.92
C ARG A 54 -5.12 2.03 7.65
N LEU A 55 -6.21 2.80 7.75
CA LEU A 55 -6.79 3.50 6.61
C LEU A 55 -5.83 4.57 6.08
N ALA A 56 -5.23 5.36 6.98
CA ALA A 56 -4.21 6.35 6.63
C ALA A 56 -2.96 5.68 6.04
N ALA A 57 -2.56 4.50 6.56
CA ALA A 57 -1.46 3.73 6.01
C ALA A 57 -1.75 3.27 4.58
N ILE A 58 -2.97 2.77 4.30
CA ILE A 58 -3.39 2.38 2.95
C ILE A 58 -3.37 3.56 1.97
N GLN A 59 -3.81 4.75 2.43
CA GLN A 59 -3.73 5.96 1.62
C GLN A 59 -2.26 6.33 1.33
N ALA A 60 -1.42 6.36 2.36
CA ALA A 60 0.01 6.64 2.23
C ALA A 60 0.73 5.64 1.30
N MET A 61 0.35 4.36 1.33
CA MET A 61 0.85 3.36 0.38
C MET A 61 0.46 3.71 -1.06
N ASN A 62 -0.78 4.11 -1.33
CA ASN A 62 -1.18 4.49 -2.68
C ASN A 62 -0.46 5.76 -3.15
N ASP A 63 -0.31 6.77 -2.29
CA ASP A 63 0.39 8.01 -2.61
C ASP A 63 1.88 7.75 -2.89
N MET A 64 2.53 6.92 -2.07
CA MET A 64 3.91 6.49 -2.31
C MET A 64 4.02 5.68 -3.60
N ALA A 65 3.01 4.87 -3.96
CA ALA A 65 3.03 4.09 -5.19
C ALA A 65 2.98 4.97 -6.44
N VAL A 66 2.26 6.10 -6.39
CA VAL A 66 2.28 7.13 -7.46
C VAL A 66 3.70 7.64 -7.66
N VAL A 67 4.40 8.00 -6.58
CA VAL A 67 5.78 8.51 -6.63
C VAL A 67 6.75 7.45 -7.15
N VAL A 68 6.72 6.23 -6.61
CA VAL A 68 7.64 5.14 -6.96
C VAL A 68 7.45 4.68 -8.40
N SER A 69 6.20 4.60 -8.87
CA SER A 69 5.91 4.17 -10.24
C SER A 69 6.08 5.28 -11.29
N GLY A 70 6.22 6.54 -10.86
CA GLY A 70 6.22 7.71 -11.75
C GLY A 70 4.90 7.88 -12.52
N ALA A 71 3.82 7.31 -12.02
CA ALA A 71 2.50 7.40 -12.63
C ALA A 71 1.80 8.71 -12.24
N GLU A 72 0.83 9.15 -13.05
CA GLU A 72 -0.07 10.24 -12.65
C GLU A 72 -1.10 9.78 -11.61
N PHE A 73 -1.50 8.51 -11.66
CA PHE A 73 -2.44 7.90 -10.73
C PHE A 73 -2.09 6.43 -10.49
N PHE A 74 -2.36 5.96 -9.28
CA PHE A 74 -2.19 4.57 -8.88
C PHE A 74 -3.49 4.01 -8.31
N THR A 75 -3.85 2.80 -8.71
CA THR A 75 -5.03 2.10 -8.20
C THR A 75 -4.62 0.74 -7.68
N ALA A 76 -4.91 0.49 -6.40
CA ALA A 76 -4.69 -0.80 -5.77
C ALA A 76 -6.02 -1.47 -5.40
N GLN A 77 -6.09 -2.79 -5.57
CA GLN A 77 -7.14 -3.61 -4.98
C GLN A 77 -6.81 -3.93 -3.53
N MET A 78 -7.82 -4.02 -2.68
CA MET A 78 -7.67 -4.51 -1.31
C MET A 78 -8.95 -5.23 -0.86
N PRO A 79 -8.87 -6.13 0.14
CA PRO A 79 -10.06 -6.68 0.77
C PRO A 79 -10.91 -5.56 1.40
N PRO A 80 -12.25 -5.59 1.27
CA PRO A 80 -13.12 -4.51 1.72
C PRO A 80 -13.10 -4.30 3.24
N TRP A 81 -12.80 -5.35 4.02
CA TRP A 81 -12.70 -5.30 5.48
C TRP A 81 -11.33 -4.82 5.98
N LEU A 82 -10.34 -4.66 5.10
CA LEU A 82 -8.98 -4.35 5.50
C LEU A 82 -8.86 -2.99 6.20
N PRO A 83 -9.47 -1.89 5.71
CA PRO A 83 -9.35 -0.58 6.37
C PRO A 83 -9.94 -0.54 7.77
N ASP A 84 -10.94 -1.39 8.05
CA ASP A 84 -11.64 -1.43 9.34
C ASP A 84 -10.89 -2.26 10.40
N GLN A 85 -9.77 -2.90 10.02
CA GLN A 85 -8.95 -3.63 10.99
C GLN A 85 -8.10 -2.67 11.84
N PRO A 86 -7.88 -3.02 13.12
CA PRO A 86 -7.12 -2.19 14.05
C PRO A 86 -5.64 -2.04 13.67
#